data_AF-A0A3M1CCP7-F1
#
_entry.id   AF-A0A3M1CCP7-F1
#
_cell.length_a   1.000
_cell.length_b   1.000
_cell.length_c   1.000
_cell.angle_alpha   90.00
_cell.angle_beta   90.00
_cell.angle_gamma   90.00
#
_symmetry.space_group_name_H-M   'P 1'
#
loop_
_entity.id
_entity.type
_entity.pdbx_description
1 polymer ?
#
loop_
_entity_poly.entity_id
_entity_poly.type
_entity_poly.pdbx_seq_one_letter_code
_entity_poly.pdbx_strand_id
1 'polypeptide(L)'
;MTFLTSGPYEKEALAAREEFFHVMGVLDESSVYAETKMAQFVDWYLFQRPMKGRLAVEEALEHMEISETERPFFEALKNTKHSLFELLKVKGQDLVLKDLFSDYKFSIKNSHIAYGFEKEELFETRLVPHEDTFVFLNSFCFHPPEAKKYILSEVKKVKKIKDEQEASRARENLMWKLLIMRNKLEQYNHLGIPQIYNNDSKILRSVLAKEK
;
A
#
# COMPACT_ATOMS: atom_id res chain seq x y z
N MET A 1 4.72 20.56 -2.23
CA MET A 1 3.71 19.50 -2.41
C MET A 1 2.40 19.93 -1.73
N THR A 2 1.79 21.03 -2.22
CA THR A 2 0.57 21.62 -1.64
C THR A 2 -0.61 21.61 -2.62
N PHE A 3 -0.38 21.23 -3.88
CA PHE A 3 -1.39 21.34 -4.94
C PHE A 3 -2.69 20.61 -4.61
N LEU A 4 -2.61 19.31 -4.30
CA LEU A 4 -3.79 18.47 -4.01
C LEU A 4 -4.32 18.58 -2.57
N THR A 5 -3.77 19.49 -1.76
CA THR A 5 -4.12 19.66 -0.35
C THR A 5 -4.47 21.10 0.01
N SER A 6 -4.61 21.99 -0.99
CA SER A 6 -4.95 23.40 -0.78
C SER A 6 -5.95 23.90 -1.82
N GLY A 7 -6.52 25.08 -1.55
CA GLY A 7 -7.45 25.76 -2.45
C GLY A 7 -8.67 24.89 -2.79
N PRO A 8 -8.94 24.59 -4.07
CA PRO A 8 -10.12 23.83 -4.47
C PRO A 8 -10.12 22.37 -3.99
N TYR A 9 -8.95 21.82 -3.62
CA TYR A 9 -8.80 20.43 -3.18
C TYR A 9 -8.81 20.25 -1.66
N GLU A 10 -8.82 21.33 -0.89
CA GLU A 10 -8.70 21.27 0.58
C GLU A 10 -9.81 20.40 1.22
N LYS A 11 -11.07 20.64 0.82
CA LYS A 11 -12.21 19.86 1.35
C LYS A 11 -12.12 18.39 0.97
N GLU A 12 -11.65 18.09 -0.23
CA GLU A 12 -11.47 16.71 -0.68
C GLU A 12 -10.38 16.01 0.12
N ALA A 13 -9.23 16.66 0.29
CA ALA A 13 -8.12 16.10 1.04
C ALA A 13 -8.49 15.86 2.51
N LEU A 14 -9.25 16.77 3.12
CA LEU A 14 -9.78 16.60 4.48
C LEU A 14 -10.75 15.41 4.56
N ALA A 15 -11.69 15.30 3.62
CA ALA A 15 -12.64 14.18 3.58
C ALA A 15 -11.92 12.83 3.39
N ALA A 16 -10.94 12.77 2.48
CA ALA A 16 -10.13 11.57 2.27
C ALA A 16 -9.34 11.19 3.53
N ARG A 17 -8.77 12.17 4.23
CA ARG A 17 -8.04 11.94 5.48
C ARG A 17 -8.98 11.38 6.56
N GLU A 18 -10.15 11.97 6.74
CA GLU A 18 -11.16 11.47 7.68
C GLU A 18 -11.59 10.04 7.35
N GLU A 19 -11.85 9.75 6.09
CA GLU A 19 -12.21 8.41 5.61
C GLU A 19 -11.13 7.37 5.93
N PHE A 20 -9.88 7.66 5.57
CA PHE A 20 -8.75 6.75 5.82
C PHE A 20 -8.53 6.49 7.31
N PHE A 21 -8.48 7.54 8.12
CA PHE A 21 -8.22 7.41 9.55
C PHE A 21 -9.44 6.97 10.36
N HIS A 22 -10.65 7.02 9.81
CA HIS A 22 -11.81 6.37 10.42
C HIS A 22 -11.60 4.85 10.54
N VAL A 23 -11.06 4.23 9.50
CA VAL A 23 -10.78 2.79 9.43
C VAL A 23 -9.49 2.46 10.17
N MET A 24 -8.45 3.26 9.94
CA MET A 24 -7.13 3.06 10.51
C MET A 24 -7.06 3.46 12.00
N GLY A 25 -8.03 4.19 12.52
CA GLY A 25 -8.00 4.75 13.87
C GLY A 25 -7.14 6.00 13.97
N VAL A 26 -7.10 6.59 15.17
CA VAL A 26 -6.44 7.88 15.41
C VAL A 26 -4.94 7.77 15.13
N LEU A 27 -4.43 8.70 14.33
CA LEU A 27 -2.99 8.87 14.13
C LEU A 27 -2.37 9.46 15.40
N ASP A 28 -1.53 8.66 16.06
CA ASP A 28 -0.66 9.17 17.11
C ASP A 28 0.61 9.73 16.47
N GLU A 29 0.71 11.06 16.41
CA GLU A 29 1.85 11.77 15.81
C GLU A 29 3.16 11.55 16.58
N SER A 30 3.10 11.08 17.84
CA SER A 30 4.29 10.72 18.62
C SER A 30 4.78 9.31 18.34
N SER A 31 4.00 8.50 17.62
CA SER A 31 4.36 7.13 17.27
C SER A 31 5.49 7.11 16.25
N VAL A 32 6.43 6.17 16.41
CA VAL A 32 7.47 5.88 15.41
C VAL A 32 6.91 5.48 14.04
N TYR A 33 5.61 5.12 13.97
CA TYR A 33 4.92 4.74 12.73
C TYR A 33 4.12 5.89 12.09
N ALA A 34 4.14 7.10 12.68
CA ALA A 34 3.33 8.22 12.22
C ALA A 34 3.64 8.59 10.75
N GLU A 35 4.91 8.69 10.40
CA GLU A 35 5.36 9.01 9.03
C GLU A 35 4.93 7.92 8.03
N THR A 36 5.09 6.65 8.39
CA THR A 36 4.67 5.53 7.54
C THR A 36 3.16 5.52 7.30
N LYS A 37 2.35 5.79 8.34
CA LYS A 37 0.89 5.90 8.21
C LYS A 37 0.48 7.08 7.33
N MET A 38 1.20 8.20 7.44
CA MET A 38 0.97 9.35 6.57
C MET A 38 1.32 9.02 5.12
N ALA A 39 2.44 8.33 4.87
CA ALA A 39 2.81 7.87 3.53
C ALA A 39 1.75 6.90 2.95
N GLN A 40 1.23 5.97 3.75
CA GLN A 40 0.13 5.08 3.34
C GLN A 40 -1.15 5.85 2.99
N PHE A 41 -1.51 6.86 3.78
CA PHE A 41 -2.63 7.74 3.46
C PHE A 41 -2.41 8.47 2.12
N VAL A 42 -1.24 9.07 1.93
CA VAL A 42 -0.91 9.81 0.70
C VAL A 42 -0.97 8.88 -0.52
N ASP A 43 -0.37 7.70 -0.45
CA ASP A 43 -0.40 6.73 -1.56
C ASP A 43 -1.82 6.26 -1.87
N TRP A 44 -2.64 5.99 -0.84
CA TRP A 44 -4.03 5.64 -1.04
C TRP A 44 -4.84 6.79 -1.68
N TYR A 45 -4.64 8.03 -1.21
CA TYR A 45 -5.30 9.21 -1.75
C TYR A 45 -4.91 9.49 -3.21
N LEU A 46 -3.63 9.33 -3.55
CA LEU A 46 -3.12 9.61 -4.90
C LEU A 46 -3.49 8.53 -5.92
N PHE A 47 -3.40 7.25 -5.53
CA PHE A 47 -3.34 6.14 -6.49
C PHE A 47 -4.51 5.16 -6.39
N GLN A 48 -5.39 5.28 -5.40
CA GLN A 48 -6.44 4.29 -5.16
C GLN A 48 -7.82 4.90 -4.97
N ARG A 49 -7.92 6.02 -4.25
CA ARG A 49 -9.20 6.67 -4.00
C ARG A 49 -9.60 7.54 -5.20
N PRO A 50 -10.74 7.26 -5.86
CA PRO A 50 -11.24 8.14 -6.91
C PRO A 50 -11.81 9.44 -6.32
N MET A 51 -11.42 10.57 -6.91
CA MET A 51 -12.02 11.89 -6.72
C MET A 51 -12.81 12.23 -7.98
N LYS A 52 -14.14 12.35 -7.88
CA LYS A 52 -15.02 12.67 -9.04
C LYS A 52 -14.83 11.74 -10.25
N GLY A 53 -14.52 10.47 -10.01
CA GLY A 53 -14.37 9.45 -11.06
C GLY A 53 -12.97 9.33 -11.67
N ARG A 54 -11.96 10.03 -11.14
CA ARG A 54 -10.55 9.93 -11.56
C ARG A 54 -9.61 9.87 -10.35
N LEU A 55 -8.38 9.40 -10.55
CA LEU A 55 -7.39 9.36 -9.47
C LEU A 55 -6.76 10.74 -9.26
N ALA A 56 -6.39 11.07 -8.03
CA ALA A 56 -5.81 12.38 -7.73
C ALA A 56 -4.45 12.59 -8.42
N VAL A 57 -3.68 11.53 -8.66
CA VAL A 57 -2.47 11.62 -9.49
C VAL A 57 -2.78 12.09 -10.92
N GLU A 58 -3.88 11.66 -11.51
CA GLU A 58 -4.25 12.07 -12.88
C GLU A 58 -4.63 13.54 -12.92
N GLU A 59 -5.39 14.01 -11.92
CA GLU A 59 -5.75 15.42 -11.77
C GLU A 59 -4.53 16.31 -11.60
N ALA A 60 -3.57 15.89 -10.77
CA ALA A 60 -2.32 16.60 -10.56
C ALA A 60 -1.49 16.70 -11.85
N LEU A 61 -1.38 15.62 -12.63
CA LEU A 61 -0.60 15.63 -13.87
C LEU A 61 -1.17 16.54 -14.95
N GLU A 62 -2.49 16.73 -14.96
CA GLU A 62 -3.18 17.57 -15.93
C GLU A 62 -3.06 19.07 -15.60
N HIS A 63 -3.04 19.42 -14.31
CA HIS A 63 -3.15 20.81 -13.87
C HIS A 63 -1.90 21.39 -13.21
N MET A 64 -0.93 20.55 -12.82
CA MET A 64 0.32 21.01 -12.24
C MET A 64 1.29 21.43 -13.35
N GLU A 65 1.94 22.57 -13.14
CA GLU A 65 3.09 22.95 -13.96
C GLU A 65 4.26 22.01 -13.63
N ILE A 66 4.60 21.15 -14.57
CA ILE A 66 5.70 20.19 -14.48
C ILE A 66 6.63 20.46 -15.65
N SER A 67 7.91 20.65 -15.35
CA SER A 67 8.93 20.87 -16.37
C SER A 67 9.00 19.70 -17.35
N GLU A 68 9.40 19.95 -18.61
CA GLU A 68 9.53 18.89 -19.61
C GLU A 68 10.50 17.78 -19.17
N THR A 69 11.53 18.15 -18.41
CA THR A 69 12.52 17.21 -17.85
C THR A 69 11.94 16.32 -16.74
N GLU A 70 11.00 16.83 -15.94
CA GLU A 70 10.41 16.07 -14.84
C GLU A 70 9.16 15.31 -15.26
N ARG A 71 8.49 15.74 -16.33
CA ARG A 71 7.22 15.17 -16.82
C ARG A 71 7.25 13.64 -16.97
N PRO A 72 8.29 13.01 -17.55
CA PRO A 72 8.33 11.55 -17.65
C PRO A 72 8.27 10.83 -16.30
N PHE A 73 8.90 11.38 -15.26
CA PHE A 73 8.90 10.80 -13.91
C PHE A 73 7.51 10.86 -13.29
N PHE A 74 6.85 12.01 -13.45
CA PHE A 74 5.50 12.24 -12.97
C PHE A 74 4.48 11.36 -13.72
N GLU A 75 4.62 11.20 -15.04
CA GLU A 75 3.78 10.30 -15.82
C GLU A 75 3.94 8.83 -15.43
N ALA A 76 5.15 8.41 -15.02
CA ALA A 76 5.40 7.06 -14.54
C ALA A 76 4.60 6.73 -13.27
N LEU A 77 4.20 7.71 -12.45
CA LEU A 77 3.38 7.52 -11.26
C LEU A 77 1.99 6.91 -11.57
N LYS A 78 1.45 7.15 -12.77
CA LYS A 78 0.20 6.49 -13.23
C LYS A 78 0.36 4.98 -13.38
N ASN A 79 1.58 4.51 -13.58
CA ASN A 79 1.92 3.12 -13.83
C ASN A 79 2.43 2.40 -12.58
N THR A 80 2.16 2.94 -11.39
CA THR A 80 2.52 2.31 -10.12
C THR A 80 1.99 0.88 -10.03
N LYS A 81 2.82 -0.02 -9.50
CA LYS A 81 2.47 -1.40 -9.20
C LYS A 81 2.34 -1.55 -7.68
N HIS A 82 1.11 -1.46 -7.21
CA HIS A 82 0.77 -1.76 -5.82
C HIS A 82 0.50 -3.24 -5.67
N SER A 83 1.27 -3.88 -4.79
CA SER A 83 1.09 -5.31 -4.54
C SER A 83 1.63 -5.70 -3.17
N LEU A 84 1.38 -6.96 -2.84
CA LEU A 84 2.01 -7.66 -1.74
C LEU A 84 3.20 -8.44 -2.29
N PHE A 85 4.39 -8.14 -1.76
CA PHE A 85 5.65 -8.68 -2.21
C PHE A 85 6.28 -9.58 -1.15
N GLU A 86 7.05 -10.57 -1.64
CA GLU A 86 8.01 -11.34 -0.84
C GLU A 86 9.43 -10.98 -1.29
N LEU A 87 10.30 -10.59 -0.36
CA LEU A 87 11.71 -10.42 -0.68
C LEU A 87 12.37 -11.79 -0.87
N LEU A 88 12.89 -12.05 -2.07
CA LEU A 88 13.59 -13.30 -2.36
C LEU A 88 15.09 -13.21 -2.06
N LYS A 89 15.74 -12.10 -2.45
CA LYS A 89 17.20 -11.94 -2.41
C LYS A 89 17.59 -10.47 -2.28
N VAL A 90 18.69 -10.24 -1.56
CA VAL A 90 19.44 -8.98 -1.51
C VAL A 90 20.85 -9.26 -2.05
N LYS A 91 21.36 -8.42 -2.95
CA LYS A 91 22.73 -8.50 -3.51
C LYS A 91 23.33 -7.10 -3.58
N GLY A 92 24.10 -6.72 -2.56
CA GLY A 92 24.55 -5.33 -2.44
C GLY A 92 23.32 -4.42 -2.28
N GLN A 93 23.12 -3.51 -3.23
CA GLN A 93 21.96 -2.61 -3.26
C GLN A 93 20.81 -3.13 -4.14
N ASP A 94 20.98 -4.28 -4.80
CA ASP A 94 19.96 -4.85 -5.66
C ASP A 94 19.02 -5.76 -4.85
N LEU A 95 17.71 -5.65 -5.12
CA LEU A 95 16.67 -6.45 -4.49
C LEU A 95 15.93 -7.27 -5.55
N VAL A 96 15.60 -8.51 -5.21
CA VAL A 96 14.71 -9.35 -6.02
C VAL A 96 13.44 -9.62 -5.23
N LEU A 97 12.33 -9.09 -5.72
CA LEU A 97 11.01 -9.24 -5.13
C LEU A 97 10.19 -10.22 -5.94
N LYS A 98 9.26 -10.92 -5.28
CA LYS A 98 8.20 -11.68 -5.93
C LYS A 98 6.86 -11.03 -5.61
N ASP A 99 6.10 -10.66 -6.63
CA ASP A 99 4.68 -10.32 -6.46
C ASP A 99 3.90 -11.60 -6.15
N LEU A 100 3.25 -11.62 -4.99
CA LEU A 100 2.56 -12.82 -4.51
C LEU A 100 1.31 -13.15 -5.32
N PHE A 101 0.68 -12.18 -5.98
CA PHE A 101 -0.51 -12.41 -6.80
C PHE A 101 -0.16 -12.93 -8.20
N SER A 102 0.83 -12.32 -8.87
CA SER A 102 1.21 -12.68 -10.24
C SER A 102 2.34 -13.71 -10.35
N ASP A 103 3.04 -14.01 -9.26
CA ASP A 103 4.32 -14.73 -9.22
C ASP A 103 5.47 -14.06 -10.01
N TYR A 104 5.24 -12.88 -10.59
CA TYR A 104 6.27 -12.15 -11.34
C TYR A 104 7.38 -11.69 -10.39
N LYS A 105 8.62 -11.70 -10.90
CA LYS A 105 9.80 -11.29 -10.14
C LYS A 105 10.29 -9.93 -10.62
N PHE A 106 10.34 -8.99 -9.70
CA PHE A 106 10.90 -7.66 -9.94
C PHE A 106 12.36 -7.63 -9.50
N SER A 107 13.22 -7.02 -10.31
CA SER A 107 14.60 -6.70 -9.93
C SER A 107 14.68 -5.20 -9.72
N ILE A 108 14.95 -4.79 -8.50
CA ILE A 108 15.12 -3.38 -8.11
C ILE A 108 16.62 -3.13 -8.02
N LYS A 109 17.16 -2.31 -8.92
CA LYS A 109 18.60 -2.00 -8.96
C LYS A 109 18.92 -0.78 -8.09
N ASN A 110 20.09 -0.79 -7.46
CA ASN A 110 20.63 0.35 -6.69
C ASN A 110 19.63 0.95 -5.68
N SER A 111 18.90 0.10 -4.95
CA SER A 111 17.91 0.54 -3.98
C SER A 111 18.58 1.13 -2.73
N HIS A 112 18.28 2.39 -2.42
CA HIS A 112 18.78 3.06 -1.21
C HIS A 112 18.30 2.43 0.10
N ILE A 113 17.21 1.66 0.04
CA ILE A 113 16.60 0.99 1.20
C ILE A 113 16.98 -0.49 1.30
N ALA A 114 17.93 -0.97 0.51
CA ALA A 114 18.33 -2.38 0.52
C ALA A 114 18.79 -2.87 1.90
N TYR A 115 19.35 -1.97 2.71
CA TYR A 115 19.73 -2.22 4.09
C TYR A 115 18.51 -2.01 5.00
N GLY A 116 17.87 -3.11 5.41
CA GLY A 116 16.69 -3.05 6.28
C GLY A 116 15.67 -4.14 6.01
N PHE A 117 15.75 -4.82 4.87
CA PHE A 117 14.87 -5.94 4.58
C PHE A 117 15.43 -7.26 5.10
N GLU A 118 14.54 -8.08 5.65
CA GLU A 118 14.85 -9.47 5.95
C GLU A 118 14.40 -10.39 4.81
N LYS A 119 15.21 -11.41 4.51
CA LYS A 119 14.84 -12.38 3.47
C LYS A 119 13.52 -13.06 3.86
N GLU A 120 12.65 -13.30 2.88
CA GLU A 120 11.35 -13.96 3.03
C GLU A 120 10.27 -13.14 3.77
N GLU A 121 10.59 -11.89 4.10
CA GLU A 121 9.66 -10.92 4.65
C GLU A 121 8.56 -10.59 3.64
N LEU A 122 7.33 -10.45 4.15
CA LEU A 122 6.16 -10.06 3.37
C LEU A 122 5.81 -8.61 3.66
N PHE A 123 5.65 -7.82 2.61
CA PHE A 123 5.29 -6.42 2.75
C PHE A 123 4.48 -5.92 1.56
N GLU A 124 3.62 -4.96 1.84
CA GLU A 124 2.90 -4.20 0.84
C GLU A 124 3.63 -2.88 0.57
N THR A 125 3.72 -2.50 -0.71
CA THR A 125 4.26 -1.20 -1.16
C THR A 125 3.88 -0.94 -2.62
N ARG A 126 4.25 0.23 -3.16
CA ARG A 126 4.12 0.57 -4.57
C ARG A 126 5.48 0.67 -5.25
N LEU A 127 5.56 0.11 -6.45
CA LEU A 127 6.72 0.24 -7.34
C LEU A 127 6.37 1.17 -8.51
N VAL A 128 7.18 2.21 -8.72
CA VAL A 128 7.09 3.10 -9.87
C VAL A 128 8.10 2.65 -10.93
N PRO A 129 7.72 2.44 -12.19
CA PRO A 129 8.68 2.18 -13.26
C PRO A 129 9.66 3.35 -13.42
N HIS A 130 10.95 3.07 -13.52
CA HIS A 130 11.97 4.09 -13.76
C HIS A 130 13.11 3.48 -14.59
N GLU A 131 13.29 4.01 -15.80
CA GLU A 131 14.26 3.49 -16.78
C GLU A 131 14.10 1.96 -16.98
N ASP A 132 15.13 1.17 -16.64
CA ASP A 132 15.14 -0.29 -16.75
C ASP A 132 14.92 -1.01 -15.41
N THR A 133 14.45 -0.28 -14.40
CA THR A 133 14.21 -0.75 -13.03
C THR A 133 12.89 -0.19 -12.48
N PHE A 134 12.70 -0.31 -11.17
CA PHE A 134 11.62 0.31 -10.42
C PHE A 134 12.17 1.04 -9.21
N VAL A 135 11.40 2.00 -8.69
CA VAL A 135 11.67 2.70 -7.45
C VAL A 135 10.50 2.48 -6.49
N PHE A 136 10.79 2.33 -5.21
CA PHE A 136 9.75 2.22 -4.19
C PHE A 136 9.14 3.58 -3.86
N LEU A 137 7.83 3.58 -3.59
CA LEU A 137 7.24 4.62 -2.76
C LEU A 137 7.41 4.26 -1.28
N ASN A 138 7.29 5.27 -0.41
CA ASN A 138 7.63 5.15 1.01
C ASN A 138 6.51 4.49 1.85
N SER A 139 5.37 4.11 1.26
CA SER A 139 4.22 3.54 1.97
C SER A 139 4.38 2.03 2.25
N PHE A 140 5.42 1.63 2.98
CA PHE A 140 5.61 0.23 3.32
C PHE A 140 4.61 -0.23 4.38
N CYS A 141 4.16 -1.47 4.27
CA CYS A 141 3.44 -2.19 5.33
C CYS A 141 4.04 -3.59 5.46
N PHE A 142 4.96 -3.75 6.41
CA PHE A 142 5.61 -5.01 6.73
C PHE A 142 4.71 -5.88 7.62
N HIS A 143 4.54 -7.15 7.26
CA HIS A 143 3.75 -8.12 8.02
C HIS A 143 4.65 -9.03 8.84
N PRO A 144 4.24 -9.40 10.07
CA PRO A 144 5.05 -10.25 10.92
C PRO A 144 5.19 -11.66 10.33
N PRO A 145 6.33 -12.35 10.50
CA PRO A 145 6.57 -13.69 9.96
C PRO A 145 5.49 -14.72 10.31
N GLU A 146 4.92 -14.64 11.51
CA GLU A 146 3.87 -15.54 12.01
C GLU A 146 2.56 -15.40 11.21
N ALA A 147 2.31 -14.24 10.59
CA ALA A 147 1.15 -14.03 9.73
C ALA A 147 1.32 -14.66 8.33
N LYS A 148 2.54 -15.01 7.92
CA LYS A 148 2.87 -15.48 6.55
C LYS A 148 1.95 -16.61 6.07
N LYS A 149 1.70 -17.62 6.92
CA LYS A 149 0.82 -18.75 6.58
C LYS A 149 -0.61 -18.29 6.26
N TYR A 150 -1.15 -17.40 7.08
CA TYR A 150 -2.48 -16.83 6.86
C TYR A 150 -2.52 -16.03 5.55
N ILE A 151 -1.58 -15.10 5.36
CA ILE A 151 -1.51 -14.23 4.20
C ILE A 151 -1.42 -15.04 2.90
N LEU A 152 -0.49 -16.00 2.83
CA LEU A 152 -0.33 -16.86 1.65
C LEU A 152 -1.57 -17.71 1.37
N SER A 153 -2.34 -18.08 2.39
CA SER A 153 -3.59 -18.82 2.21
C SER A 153 -4.68 -17.94 1.58
N GLU A 154 -4.76 -16.66 1.97
CA GLU A 154 -5.73 -15.71 1.40
C GLU A 154 -5.33 -15.30 -0.02
N VAL A 155 -4.04 -15.05 -0.28
CA VAL A 155 -3.53 -14.82 -1.65
C VAL A 155 -3.88 -15.97 -2.58
N LYS A 156 -3.71 -17.23 -2.14
CA LYS A 156 -4.10 -18.41 -2.93
C LYS A 156 -5.59 -18.44 -3.27
N LYS A 157 -6.48 -17.89 -2.42
CA LYS A 157 -7.91 -17.78 -2.73
C LYS A 157 -8.14 -16.75 -3.81
N VAL A 158 -7.53 -15.57 -3.70
CA VAL A 158 -7.61 -14.52 -4.73
C VAL A 158 -7.12 -15.02 -6.08
N LYS A 159 -5.99 -15.75 -6.13
CA LYS A 159 -5.43 -16.33 -7.38
C LYS A 159 -6.30 -17.39 -8.05
N LYS A 160 -7.29 -17.95 -7.35
CA LYS A 160 -8.21 -18.95 -7.92
C LYS A 160 -9.41 -18.31 -8.62
N ILE A 161 -9.63 -17.00 -8.44
CA ILE A 161 -10.70 -16.26 -9.10
C ILE A 161 -10.33 -16.15 -10.59
N LYS A 162 -11.24 -16.59 -11.46
CA LYS A 162 -11.02 -16.63 -12.91
C LYS A 162 -11.39 -15.33 -13.60
N ASP A 163 -12.41 -14.65 -13.08
CA ASP A 163 -12.82 -13.34 -13.60
C ASP A 163 -11.80 -12.29 -13.17
N GLU A 164 -11.25 -11.56 -14.14
CA GLU A 164 -10.16 -10.61 -13.88
C GLU A 164 -10.62 -9.40 -13.04
N GLN A 165 -11.84 -8.91 -13.26
CA GLN A 165 -12.39 -7.78 -12.51
C GLN A 165 -12.70 -8.17 -11.07
N GLU A 166 -13.26 -9.35 -10.85
CA GLU A 166 -13.46 -9.93 -9.51
C GLU A 166 -12.11 -10.18 -8.82
N ALA A 167 -11.12 -10.73 -9.52
CA ALA A 167 -9.79 -10.97 -8.98
C ALA A 167 -9.10 -9.66 -8.57
N SER A 168 -9.24 -8.59 -9.37
CA SER A 168 -8.70 -7.27 -9.05
C SER A 168 -9.34 -6.70 -7.77
N ARG A 169 -10.68 -6.71 -7.69
CA ARG A 169 -11.40 -6.25 -6.50
C ARG A 169 -11.04 -7.07 -5.26
N ALA A 170 -10.93 -8.39 -5.40
CA ALA A 170 -10.55 -9.27 -4.30
C ALA A 170 -9.10 -9.02 -3.84
N ARG A 171 -8.18 -8.68 -4.75
CA ARG A 171 -6.81 -8.28 -4.43
C ARG A 171 -6.80 -7.01 -3.60
N GLU A 172 -7.47 -5.96 -4.05
CA GLU A 172 -7.57 -4.68 -3.34
C GLU A 172 -8.18 -4.85 -1.95
N ASN A 173 -9.28 -5.59 -1.86
CA ASN A 173 -9.93 -5.89 -0.57
C ASN A 173 -9.01 -6.66 0.38
N LEU A 174 -8.20 -7.59 -0.14
CA LEU A 174 -7.24 -8.32 0.69
C LEU A 174 -6.12 -7.39 1.18
N MET A 175 -5.53 -6.57 0.31
CA MET A 175 -4.48 -5.60 0.70
C MET A 175 -5.01 -4.63 1.75
N TRP A 176 -6.20 -4.05 1.54
CA TRP A 176 -6.86 -3.19 2.51
C TRP A 176 -7.06 -3.88 3.86
N LYS A 177 -7.56 -5.11 3.86
CA LYS A 177 -7.74 -5.91 5.09
C LYS A 177 -6.42 -6.18 5.80
N LEU A 178 -5.35 -6.48 5.07
CA LEU A 178 -4.03 -6.75 5.64
C LEU A 178 -3.41 -5.49 6.26
N LEU A 179 -3.57 -4.33 5.61
CA LEU A 179 -3.17 -3.03 6.15
C LEU A 179 -3.89 -2.74 7.48
N ILE A 180 -5.21 -2.97 7.54
CA ILE A 180 -6.00 -2.84 8.77
C ILE A 180 -5.47 -3.80 9.85
N MET A 181 -5.26 -5.08 9.52
CA MET A 181 -4.72 -6.07 10.46
C MET A 181 -3.37 -5.63 11.02
N ARG A 182 -2.46 -5.12 10.17
CA ARG A 182 -1.15 -4.66 10.61
C ARG A 182 -1.25 -3.51 11.59
N ASN A 183 -2.11 -2.54 11.30
CA ASN A 183 -2.35 -1.40 12.18
C ASN A 183 -3.01 -1.81 13.51
N LYS A 184 -3.95 -2.76 13.49
CA LYS A 184 -4.54 -3.31 14.72
C LYS A 184 -3.51 -4.02 15.58
N LEU A 185 -2.51 -4.68 15.00
CA LEU A 185 -1.41 -5.27 15.75
C LEU A 185 -0.59 -4.21 16.50
N GLU A 186 -0.43 -3.01 15.93
CA GLU A 186 0.24 -1.89 16.62
C GLU A 186 -0.62 -1.33 17.75
N GLN A 187 -1.92 -1.15 17.50
CA GLN A 187 -2.86 -0.59 18.47
C GLN A 187 -3.10 -1.53 19.66
N TYR A 188 -3.14 -2.84 19.40
CA TYR A 188 -3.44 -3.87 20.39
C TYR A 188 -2.24 -4.80 20.59
N ASN A 189 -1.10 -4.22 20.98
CA ASN A 189 0.17 -4.94 21.15
C ASN A 189 0.14 -6.10 22.17
N HIS A 190 -0.88 -6.16 23.03
CA HIS A 190 -1.10 -7.26 23.98
C HIS A 190 -1.78 -8.48 23.34
N LEU A 191 -2.35 -8.35 22.14
CA LEU A 191 -2.96 -9.45 21.42
C LEU A 191 -1.93 -10.20 20.60
N GLY A 192 -2.07 -11.52 20.56
CA GLY A 192 -1.23 -12.36 19.70
C GLY A 192 -1.60 -12.18 18.22
N ILE A 193 -0.59 -12.31 17.35
CA ILE A 193 -0.76 -12.24 15.88
C ILE A 193 -1.91 -13.13 15.38
N PRO A 194 -2.09 -14.40 15.84
CA PRO A 194 -3.20 -15.24 15.37
C PRO A 194 -4.59 -14.73 15.75
N GLN A 195 -4.72 -13.87 16.76
CA GLN A 195 -6.01 -13.27 17.16
C GLN A 195 -6.41 -12.11 16.23
N ILE A 196 -5.43 -11.52 15.53
CA ILE A 196 -5.65 -10.42 14.59
C ILE A 196 -5.68 -10.95 13.15
N TYR A 197 -4.70 -11.75 12.75
CA TYR A 197 -4.59 -12.33 11.40
C TYR A 197 -5.42 -13.60 11.27
N ASN A 198 -6.74 -13.43 11.27
CA ASN A 198 -7.70 -14.49 11.00
C ASN A 198 -9.01 -13.91 10.42
N ASN A 199 -9.87 -14.77 9.87
CA ASN A 199 -11.14 -14.37 9.27
C ASN A 199 -12.28 -14.14 10.29
N ASP A 200 -12.07 -14.54 11.54
CA ASP A 200 -13.04 -14.45 12.63
C ASP A 200 -12.80 -13.28 13.59
N SER A 201 -11.82 -12.44 13.29
CA SER A 201 -11.43 -11.35 14.15
C SER A 201 -12.60 -10.38 14.32
N LYS A 202 -13.19 -10.40 15.52
CA LYS A 202 -14.29 -9.50 15.90
C LYS A 202 -13.89 -8.03 15.76
N ILE A 203 -12.60 -7.74 15.96
CA ILE A 203 -12.00 -6.42 15.80
C ILE A 203 -12.07 -5.95 14.34
N LEU A 204 -11.88 -6.84 13.37
CA LEU A 204 -11.97 -6.49 11.96
C LEU A 204 -13.42 -6.38 11.50
N ARG A 205 -14.31 -7.23 12.02
CA ARG A 205 -15.74 -7.20 11.67
C ARG A 205 -16.42 -5.89 12.05
N SER A 206 -16.08 -5.29 13.19
CA SER A 206 -16.67 -4.01 13.61
C SER A 206 -16.24 -2.81 12.77
N VAL A 207 -15.09 -2.90 12.09
CA VAL A 207 -14.57 -1.88 11.18
C VAL A 207 -15.17 -2.07 9.78
N LEU A 208 -15.10 -3.29 9.24
CA LEU A 208 -15.58 -3.61 7.88
C LEU A 208 -17.12 -3.63 7.77
N ALA A 209 -17.86 -3.84 8.87
CA ALA A 209 -19.33 -3.82 8.84
C ALA A 209 -19.94 -2.42 8.74
N LYS A 210 -19.14 -1.36 8.93
CA LYS A 210 -19.58 0.04 8.76
C LYS A 210 -19.47 0.54 7.32
N GLU A 211 -18.98 -0.29 6.40
CA GLU A 211 -18.78 0.02 4.97
C GLU A 211 -19.89 -0.55 4.06
N LYS A 212 -20.98 -1.09 4.62
CA LYS A 212 -22.18 -1.53 3.89
C LYS A 212 -23.37 -0.64 4.19
#